data_AF-A0A8R1IDG7-F1
#
_entry.id   AF-A0A8R1IDG7-F1
#
_cell.length_a   1.000
_cell.length_b   1.000
_cell.length_c   1.000
_cell.angle_alpha   90.00
_cell.angle_beta   90.00
_cell.angle_gamma   90.00
#
_symmetry.space_group_name_H-M   'P 1'
#
loop_
_entity.id
_entity.type
_entity.pdbx_description
1 polymer ?
#
loop_
_entity_poly.entity_id
_entity_poly.type
_entity_poly.pdbx_seq_one_letter_code
_entity_poly.pdbx_strand_id
1 'polypeptide(L)'
;MKSNKKDEEANGNVYSNLDKTAVLQDCRAFNETPINARKCSFILTKLIYIIQQGESIGRTEATEAFFGVTKLWQSKDVSLRRLIYLAVKELAEVSDDVIIVTSSLTKDMTGKEDLYRAAAIRALCKITDNTMLQAIERYMKQAIVDRNSAVSSSAIVSSAHLMRKSPEVIRRWANEVQESVSSDNYMVQYHALALLYNIRANDRLAVNKLVQKFSKNALRSPYAVCYLIRIATRCLVEDDQPDSSVFTFVESCLRHKSEMVVYEAARAIVSLPQTTPLVFQYFNGYSGPGKTFKKTAREMLRLT
;
A
#
# COMPACT_ATOMS: atom_id res chain seq x y z
N MET A 1 11.86 -49.98 25.99
CA MET A 1 11.30 -49.02 25.00
C MET A 1 10.41 -48.03 25.73
N LYS A 2 10.95 -46.87 26.09
CA LYS A 2 10.19 -45.71 26.58
C LYS A 2 10.78 -44.48 25.87
N SER A 3 10.19 -44.14 24.74
CA SER A 3 10.39 -42.86 24.05
C SER A 3 9.10 -42.51 23.33
N ASN A 4 8.82 -41.21 23.28
CA ASN A 4 7.80 -40.54 22.47
C ASN A 4 6.41 -40.40 23.10
N LYS A 5 6.33 -39.57 24.14
CA LYS A 5 5.09 -38.89 24.53
C LYS A 5 5.31 -37.41 24.90
N LYS A 6 6.36 -36.79 24.33
CA LYS A 6 6.75 -35.39 24.65
C LYS A 6 6.84 -34.45 23.44
N ASP A 7 6.63 -34.93 22.22
CA ASP A 7 6.93 -34.14 21.01
C ASP A 7 5.69 -33.59 20.29
N GLU A 8 4.47 -33.89 20.74
CA GLU A 8 3.23 -33.41 20.06
C GLU A 8 2.65 -32.11 20.62
N GLU A 9 3.05 -31.64 21.81
CA GLU A 9 2.53 -30.38 22.39
C GLU A 9 3.27 -29.12 21.91
N ALA A 10 4.35 -29.26 21.14
CA ALA A 10 5.15 -28.12 20.67
C ALA A 10 4.56 -27.37 19.45
N ASN A 11 3.47 -27.88 18.85
CA ASN A 11 2.85 -27.32 17.64
C ASN A 11 1.57 -26.51 17.88
N GLY A 12 1.20 -26.24 19.13
CA GLY A 12 0.12 -25.31 19.44
C GLY A 12 0.55 -23.85 19.20
N ASN A 13 -0.29 -23.05 18.54
CA ASN A 13 -0.08 -21.61 18.47
C ASN A 13 0.03 -21.06 19.90
N VAL A 14 1.16 -20.46 20.25
CA VAL A 14 1.47 -19.91 21.60
C VAL A 14 0.43 -18.88 22.07
N TYR A 15 -0.35 -18.32 21.14
CA TYR A 15 -1.39 -17.33 21.38
C TYR A 15 -2.82 -17.88 21.27
N SER A 16 -3.01 -19.20 21.14
CA SER A 16 -4.32 -19.81 20.87
C SER A 16 -5.36 -19.64 21.99
N ASN A 17 -4.93 -19.45 23.25
CA ASN A 17 -5.83 -19.39 24.42
C ASN A 17 -5.61 -18.13 25.27
N LEU A 18 -5.50 -16.95 24.62
CA LEU A 18 -5.36 -15.71 25.37
C LEU A 18 -6.71 -15.20 25.88
N ASP A 19 -6.79 -14.92 27.18
CA ASP A 19 -7.92 -14.23 27.79
C ASP A 19 -7.77 -12.70 27.64
N LYS A 20 -8.81 -12.03 27.14
CA LYS A 20 -8.84 -10.57 26.92
C LYS A 20 -8.56 -9.81 28.20
N THR A 21 -9.24 -10.16 29.29
CA THR A 21 -9.12 -9.45 30.56
C THR A 21 -7.71 -9.58 31.13
N ALA A 22 -7.12 -10.78 31.07
CA ALA A 22 -5.74 -11.00 31.46
C ALA A 22 -4.75 -10.16 30.64
N VAL A 23 -4.92 -10.09 29.31
CA VAL A 23 -4.01 -9.30 28.45
C VAL A 23 -4.13 -7.80 28.72
N LEU A 24 -5.33 -7.27 28.92
CA LEU A 24 -5.52 -5.87 29.28
C LEU A 24 -4.95 -5.54 30.67
N GLN A 25 -5.00 -6.48 31.61
CA GLN A 25 -4.33 -6.33 32.90
C GLN A 25 -2.80 -6.35 32.76
N ASP A 26 -2.25 -7.25 31.93
CA ASP A 26 -0.81 -7.31 31.61
C ASP A 26 -0.32 -5.96 31.04
N CYS A 27 -1.14 -5.23 30.27
CA CYS A 27 -0.79 -3.90 29.72
C CYS A 27 -0.44 -2.86 30.80
N ARG A 28 -0.82 -3.05 32.06
CA ARG A 28 -0.38 -2.18 33.17
C ARG A 28 1.12 -2.16 33.34
N ALA A 29 1.82 -3.20 32.90
CA ALA A 29 3.29 -3.25 32.88
C ALA A 29 3.93 -2.14 32.03
N PHE A 30 3.18 -1.53 31.09
CA PHE A 30 3.67 -0.40 30.29
C PHE A 30 3.90 0.87 31.11
N ASN A 31 3.35 0.95 32.33
CA ASN A 31 3.55 2.04 33.25
C ASN A 31 4.79 1.86 34.16
N GLU A 32 5.42 0.68 34.14
CA GLU A 32 6.58 0.37 34.97
C GLU A 32 7.80 1.20 34.52
N THR A 33 8.55 1.74 35.48
CA THR A 33 9.84 2.40 35.25
C THR A 33 10.91 1.68 36.07
N PRO A 34 11.99 1.12 35.48
CA PRO A 34 12.36 1.20 34.06
C PRO A 34 11.57 0.24 33.15
N ILE A 35 11.40 0.62 31.89
CA ILE A 35 10.68 -0.18 30.89
C ILE A 35 11.49 -1.44 30.52
N ASN A 36 10.90 -2.62 30.73
CA ASN A 36 11.44 -3.88 30.24
C ASN A 36 10.96 -4.15 28.81
N ALA A 37 11.83 -3.89 27.83
CA ALA A 37 11.47 -3.99 26.42
C ALA A 37 11.00 -5.38 25.98
N ARG A 38 11.61 -6.45 26.52
CA ARG A 38 11.26 -7.84 26.16
C ARG A 38 9.88 -8.22 26.70
N LYS A 39 9.61 -7.90 27.96
CA LYS A 39 8.30 -8.12 28.60
C LYS A 39 7.21 -7.32 27.88
N CYS A 40 7.46 -6.02 27.64
CA CYS A 40 6.50 -5.16 26.96
C CYS A 40 6.23 -5.61 25.52
N SER A 41 7.25 -6.05 24.79
CA SER A 41 7.09 -6.58 23.42
C SER A 41 6.15 -7.79 23.42
N PHE A 42 6.34 -8.73 24.35
CA PHE A 42 5.50 -9.92 24.44
C PHE A 42 4.02 -9.58 24.73
N ILE A 43 3.79 -8.67 25.68
CA ILE A 43 2.44 -8.19 26.03
C ILE A 43 1.81 -7.46 24.84
N LEU A 44 2.57 -6.62 24.14
CA LEU A 44 2.08 -5.87 22.98
C LEU A 44 1.74 -6.81 21.81
N THR A 45 2.50 -7.88 21.62
CA THR A 45 2.17 -8.93 20.63
C THR A 45 0.88 -9.65 20.99
N LYS A 46 0.65 -10.01 22.27
CA LYS A 46 -0.62 -10.59 22.72
C LYS A 46 -1.80 -9.65 22.45
N LEU A 47 -1.64 -8.36 22.76
CA LEU A 47 -2.69 -7.35 22.53
C LEU A 47 -3.04 -7.24 21.04
N ILE A 48 -2.03 -7.10 20.16
CA ILE A 48 -2.23 -7.04 18.71
C ILE A 48 -2.89 -8.33 18.21
N TYR A 49 -2.49 -9.49 18.72
CA TYR A 49 -3.06 -10.77 18.31
C TYR A 49 -4.56 -10.85 18.64
N ILE A 50 -4.97 -10.47 19.85
CA ILE A 50 -6.39 -10.46 20.25
C ILE A 50 -7.21 -9.54 19.36
N ILE A 51 -6.70 -8.34 19.06
CA ILE A 51 -7.36 -7.39 18.15
C ILE A 51 -7.52 -8.01 16.75
N GLN A 52 -6.48 -8.69 16.26
CA GLN A 52 -6.50 -9.31 14.93
C GLN A 52 -7.45 -10.52 14.82
N GLN A 53 -7.75 -11.20 15.93
CA GLN A 53 -8.78 -12.25 15.98
C GLN A 53 -10.21 -11.69 15.93
N GLY A 54 -10.38 -10.36 15.97
CA GLY A 54 -11.69 -9.71 15.91
C GLY A 54 -12.36 -9.57 17.28
N GLU A 55 -11.62 -9.78 18.37
CA GLU A 55 -12.15 -9.58 19.72
C GLU A 55 -12.48 -8.10 19.96
N SER A 56 -13.70 -7.80 20.40
CA SER A 56 -14.13 -6.43 20.64
C SER A 56 -13.55 -5.86 21.94
N ILE A 57 -12.67 -4.88 21.83
CA ILE A 57 -12.17 -4.10 22.97
C ILE A 57 -13.06 -2.87 23.17
N GLY A 58 -13.51 -2.61 24.41
CA GLY A 58 -14.32 -1.43 24.71
C GLY A 58 -13.52 -0.14 24.52
N ARG A 59 -14.19 0.97 24.18
CA ARG A 59 -13.54 2.27 23.93
C ARG A 59 -12.66 2.73 25.10
N THR A 60 -13.14 2.60 26.34
CA THR A 60 -12.37 2.95 27.54
C THR A 60 -11.12 2.07 27.70
N GLU A 61 -11.28 0.75 27.57
CA GLU A 61 -10.17 -0.22 27.67
C GLU A 61 -9.11 0.02 26.58
N ALA A 62 -9.56 0.27 25.34
CA ALA A 62 -8.70 0.58 24.21
C ALA A 62 -7.93 1.88 24.43
N THR A 63 -8.58 2.89 25.01
CA THR A 63 -7.96 4.19 25.32
C THR A 63 -6.92 4.05 26.42
N GLU A 64 -7.21 3.32 27.50
CA GLU A 64 -6.22 3.02 28.56
C GLU A 64 -5.01 2.24 28.02
N ALA A 65 -5.25 1.20 27.22
CA ALA A 65 -4.20 0.43 26.58
C ALA A 65 -3.37 1.32 25.65
N PHE A 66 -4.01 2.19 24.86
CA PHE A 66 -3.34 3.14 23.97
C PHE A 66 -2.43 4.09 24.75
N PHE A 67 -2.90 4.69 25.85
CA PHE A 67 -2.07 5.53 26.72
C PHE A 67 -0.91 4.76 27.37
N GLY A 68 -1.10 3.47 27.70
CA GLY A 68 0.00 2.60 28.11
C GLY A 68 1.04 2.45 27.00
N VAL A 69 0.61 2.18 25.76
CA VAL A 69 1.49 2.05 24.59
C VAL A 69 2.28 3.34 24.33
N THR A 70 1.70 4.53 24.53
CA THR A 70 2.42 5.79 24.29
C THR A 70 3.66 5.96 25.19
N LYS A 71 3.63 5.41 26.41
CA LYS A 71 4.76 5.47 27.35
C LYS A 71 5.95 4.62 26.88
N LEU A 72 5.70 3.59 26.07
CA LEU A 72 6.73 2.70 25.56
C LEU A 72 7.72 3.38 24.61
N TRP A 73 7.41 4.58 24.09
CA TRP A 73 8.35 5.39 23.30
C TRP A 73 9.62 5.81 24.03
N GLN A 74 9.61 5.78 25.38
CA GLN A 74 10.81 6.04 26.18
C GLN A 74 11.90 4.98 25.95
N SER A 75 11.52 3.77 25.52
CA SER A 75 12.46 2.73 25.13
C SER A 75 13.14 3.05 23.79
N LYS A 76 14.45 2.76 23.74
CA LYS A 76 15.27 2.82 22.52
C LYS A 76 15.31 1.51 21.74
N ASP A 77 14.59 0.48 22.19
CA ASP A 77 14.56 -0.81 21.51
C ASP A 77 13.82 -0.73 20.17
N VAL A 78 14.50 -1.10 19.09
CA VAL A 78 14.00 -1.03 17.70
C VAL A 78 12.80 -1.95 17.48
N SER A 79 12.82 -3.15 18.07
CA SER A 79 11.77 -4.17 17.89
C SER A 79 10.48 -3.73 18.57
N LEU A 80 10.59 -3.24 19.81
CA LEU A 80 9.48 -2.66 20.55
C LEU A 80 8.92 -1.46 19.80
N ARG A 81 9.76 -0.57 19.25
CA ARG A 81 9.31 0.59 18.47
C ARG A 81 8.44 0.19 17.28
N ARG A 82 8.79 -0.91 16.58
CA ARG A 82 7.97 -1.44 15.48
C ARG A 82 6.60 -1.93 15.95
N LEU A 83 6.57 -2.64 17.08
CA LEU A 83 5.31 -3.10 17.69
C LEU A 83 4.43 -1.93 18.14
N ILE A 84 5.03 -0.85 18.66
CA ILE A 84 4.32 0.37 19.02
C ILE A 84 3.58 0.95 17.79
N TYR A 85 4.25 1.07 16.63
CA TYR A 85 3.59 1.56 15.42
C TYR A 85 2.45 0.67 14.94
N LEU A 86 2.55 -0.65 15.14
CA LEU A 86 1.46 -1.57 14.83
C LEU A 86 0.29 -1.34 15.79
N ALA A 87 0.53 -1.39 17.09
CA ALA A 87 -0.50 -1.19 18.11
C ALA A 87 -1.23 0.15 17.95
N VAL A 88 -0.51 1.23 17.62
CA VAL A 88 -1.11 2.54 17.35
C VAL A 88 -2.05 2.50 16.16
N LYS A 89 -1.69 1.83 15.06
CA LYS A 89 -2.57 1.73 13.88
C LYS A 89 -3.83 0.92 14.16
N GLU A 90 -3.73 -0.13 14.97
CA GLU A 90 -4.86 -1.00 15.30
C GLU A 90 -5.80 -0.35 16.34
N LEU A 91 -5.25 0.30 17.36
CA LEU A 91 -6.05 0.92 18.44
C LEU A 91 -6.67 2.27 18.03
N ALA A 92 -6.07 2.99 17.08
CA ALA A 92 -6.47 4.35 16.73
C ALA A 92 -7.92 4.53 16.28
N GLU A 93 -8.58 3.49 15.77
CA GLU A 93 -9.99 3.58 15.36
C GLU A 93 -10.97 3.45 16.54
N VAL A 94 -10.53 2.85 17.64
CA VAL A 94 -11.37 2.52 18.80
C VAL A 94 -11.09 3.44 19.99
N SER A 95 -9.85 3.92 20.12
CA SER A 95 -9.41 4.79 21.22
C SER A 95 -9.76 6.26 21.02
N ASP A 96 -9.93 6.98 22.13
CA ASP A 96 -10.04 8.45 22.16
C ASP A 96 -8.66 9.12 22.31
N ASP A 97 -8.58 10.43 22.05
CA ASP A 97 -7.38 11.27 22.23
C ASP A 97 -6.09 10.76 21.54
N VAL A 98 -6.26 10.04 20.42
CA VAL A 98 -5.18 9.41 19.64
C VAL A 98 -4.13 10.41 19.16
N ILE A 99 -4.47 11.69 19.06
CA ILE A 99 -3.60 12.79 18.61
C ILE A 99 -2.35 12.95 19.49
N ILE A 100 -2.35 12.45 20.73
CA ILE A 100 -1.21 12.55 21.65
C ILE A 100 0.10 11.99 21.08
N VAL A 101 0.06 11.01 20.16
CA VAL A 101 1.27 10.42 19.55
C VAL A 101 1.79 11.18 18.33
N THR A 102 1.10 12.22 17.87
CA THR A 102 1.46 12.97 16.65
C THR A 102 2.87 13.55 16.72
N SER A 103 3.28 14.11 17.86
CA SER A 103 4.62 14.69 18.03
C SER A 103 5.71 13.61 17.99
N SER A 104 5.49 12.47 18.67
CA SER A 104 6.39 11.32 18.67
C SER A 104 6.55 10.73 17.26
N LEU A 105 5.45 10.55 16.53
CA LEU A 105 5.48 10.05 15.16
C LEU A 105 6.13 11.04 14.19
N THR A 106 5.89 12.34 14.36
CA THR A 106 6.54 13.38 13.54
C THR A 106 8.04 13.38 13.77
N LYS A 107 8.48 13.27 15.03
CA LYS A 107 9.90 13.14 15.39
C LYS A 107 10.54 11.91 14.76
N ASP A 108 9.86 10.76 14.80
CA ASP A 108 10.37 9.52 14.20
C ASP A 108 10.37 9.55 12.66
N MET A 109 9.40 10.24 12.03
CA MET A 109 9.33 10.47 10.58
C MET A 109 10.48 11.34 10.06
N THR A 110 10.82 12.42 10.78
CA THR A 110 11.89 13.35 10.40
C THR A 110 13.25 13.00 11.02
N GLY A 111 13.30 11.94 11.82
CA GLY A 111 14.49 11.49 12.51
C GLY A 111 15.58 10.99 11.56
N LYS A 112 16.79 10.81 12.10
CA LYS A 112 17.94 10.26 11.34
C LYS A 112 17.87 8.74 11.16
N GLU A 113 17.05 8.06 11.96
CA GLU A 113 16.94 6.60 11.94
C GLU A 113 15.94 6.14 10.88
N ASP A 114 16.46 5.85 9.68
CA ASP A 114 15.65 5.40 8.53
C ASP A 114 14.76 4.17 8.81
N LEU A 115 15.15 3.33 9.78
CA LEU A 115 14.37 2.17 10.22
C LEU A 115 12.99 2.54 10.78
N TYR A 116 12.83 3.75 11.30
CA TYR A 116 11.57 4.22 11.89
C TYR A 116 10.71 5.00 10.89
N ARG A 117 11.35 5.82 10.04
CA ARG A 117 10.68 6.85 9.25
C ARG A 117 9.50 6.34 8.46
N ALA A 118 9.70 5.25 7.70
CA ALA A 118 8.65 4.64 6.87
C ALA A 118 7.46 4.12 7.69
N ALA A 119 7.72 3.50 8.85
CA ALA A 119 6.67 2.97 9.71
C ALA A 119 5.94 4.09 10.46
N ALA A 120 6.67 5.11 10.91
CA ALA A 120 6.13 6.30 11.54
C ALA A 120 5.20 7.07 10.59
N ILE A 121 5.57 7.24 9.31
CA ILE A 121 4.70 7.87 8.29
C ILE A 121 3.37 7.13 8.18
N ARG A 122 3.38 5.80 8.05
CA ARG A 122 2.16 5.00 7.91
C ARG A 122 1.27 5.09 9.15
N ALA A 123 1.87 5.08 10.34
CA ALA A 123 1.12 5.25 11.59
C ALA A 123 0.55 6.67 11.72
N LEU A 124 1.34 7.70 11.39
CA LEU A 124 0.92 9.11 11.44
C LEU A 124 -0.27 9.37 10.50
N CYS A 125 -0.18 8.95 9.25
CA CYS A 125 -1.25 9.15 8.28
C CYS A 125 -2.53 8.36 8.60
N LYS A 126 -2.43 7.25 9.37
CA LYS A 126 -3.62 6.50 9.82
C LYS A 126 -4.44 7.32 10.81
N ILE A 127 -3.78 7.99 11.75
CA ILE A 127 -4.41 8.79 12.83
C ILE A 127 -4.70 10.23 12.43
N THR A 128 -4.15 10.68 11.30
CA THR A 128 -4.33 12.05 10.80
C THR A 128 -5.75 12.28 10.31
N ASP A 129 -6.33 13.42 10.73
CA ASP A 129 -7.59 13.98 10.28
C ASP A 129 -7.36 15.16 9.33
N ASN A 130 -8.43 15.81 8.87
CA ASN A 130 -8.33 16.91 7.91
C ASN A 130 -7.61 18.14 8.47
N THR A 131 -7.74 18.41 9.77
CA THR A 131 -7.11 19.57 10.41
C THR A 131 -5.60 19.37 10.56
N MET A 132 -5.18 18.21 11.06
CA MET A 132 -3.76 17.87 11.24
C MET A 132 -3.03 17.64 9.91
N LEU A 133 -3.73 17.24 8.85
CA LEU A 133 -3.10 16.99 7.56
C LEU A 133 -2.34 18.21 7.02
N GLN A 134 -2.88 19.42 7.26
CA GLN A 134 -2.21 20.66 6.86
C GLN A 134 -0.91 20.87 7.66
N ALA A 135 -0.89 20.53 8.95
CA ALA A 135 0.28 20.67 9.80
C ALA A 135 1.43 19.74 9.38
N ILE A 136 1.10 18.54 8.88
CA ILE A 136 2.11 17.55 8.44
C ILE A 136 2.45 17.63 6.95
N GLU A 137 1.76 18.47 6.16
CA GLU A 137 1.87 18.54 4.71
C GLU A 137 3.33 18.73 4.24
N ARG A 138 4.07 19.64 4.87
CA ARG A 138 5.47 19.91 4.53
C ARG A 138 6.33 18.65 4.67
N TYR A 139 6.15 17.91 5.75
CA TYR A 139 6.92 16.70 6.01
C TYR A 139 6.54 15.58 5.03
N MET A 140 5.26 15.47 4.68
CA MET A 140 4.78 14.50 3.69
C MET A 140 5.36 14.77 2.29
N LYS A 141 5.38 16.03 1.84
CA LYS A 141 6.02 16.41 0.57
C LYS A 141 7.49 16.03 0.52
N GLN A 142 8.24 16.31 1.58
CA GLN A 142 9.65 15.91 1.71
C GLN A 142 9.81 14.38 1.69
N ALA A 143 8.94 13.66 2.38
CA ALA A 143 8.97 12.21 2.42
C ALA A 143 8.66 11.57 1.05
N ILE A 144 7.77 12.16 0.24
CA ILE A 144 7.42 11.67 -1.10
C ILE A 144 8.64 11.64 -2.04
N VAL A 145 9.49 12.66 -1.98
CA VAL A 145 10.71 12.78 -2.81
C VAL A 145 11.97 12.32 -2.09
N ASP A 146 11.82 11.56 -1.00
CA ASP A 146 12.97 11.08 -0.22
C ASP A 146 13.80 10.05 -1.01
N ARG A 147 15.13 10.10 -0.82
CA ARG A 147 16.07 9.18 -1.47
C ARG A 147 15.86 7.73 -0.99
N ASN A 148 15.44 7.55 0.26
CA ASN A 148 15.13 6.24 0.79
C ASN A 148 13.80 5.74 0.22
N SER A 149 13.86 4.71 -0.61
CA SER A 149 12.69 4.16 -1.29
C SER A 149 11.60 3.68 -0.34
N ALA A 150 11.95 3.19 0.86
CA ALA A 150 10.96 2.75 1.84
C ALA A 150 10.17 3.94 2.41
N VAL A 151 10.82 5.08 2.62
CA VAL A 151 10.21 6.33 3.08
C VAL A 151 9.30 6.90 2.00
N SER A 152 9.83 7.10 0.78
CA SER A 152 9.07 7.59 -0.37
C SER A 152 7.86 6.72 -0.69
N SER A 153 8.05 5.40 -0.80
CA SER A 153 6.95 4.47 -1.03
C SER A 153 5.89 4.54 0.08
N SER A 154 6.29 4.65 1.34
CA SER A 154 5.35 4.74 2.46
C SER A 154 4.56 6.05 2.46
N ALA A 155 5.22 7.16 2.13
CA ALA A 155 4.58 8.47 2.02
C ALA A 155 3.56 8.51 0.87
N ILE A 156 3.91 7.95 -0.28
CA ILE A 156 3.02 7.90 -1.45
C ILE A 156 1.79 7.02 -1.17
N VAL A 157 1.98 5.81 -0.63
CA VAL A 157 0.85 4.93 -0.28
C VAL A 157 -0.03 5.55 0.81
N SER A 158 0.58 6.19 1.81
CA SER A 158 -0.16 6.90 2.86
C SER A 158 -0.97 8.08 2.29
N SER A 159 -0.39 8.83 1.35
CA SER A 159 -1.08 9.89 0.61
C SER A 159 -2.27 9.34 -0.20
N ALA A 160 -2.15 8.15 -0.78
CA ALA A 160 -3.24 7.49 -1.48
C ALA A 160 -4.41 7.12 -0.55
N HIS A 161 -4.14 6.71 0.70
CA HIS A 161 -5.20 6.52 1.69
C HIS A 161 -5.84 7.85 2.12
N LEU A 162 -5.03 8.90 2.31
CA LEU A 162 -5.51 10.23 2.67
C LEU A 162 -6.32 10.90 1.56
N MET A 163 -6.12 10.53 0.29
CA MET A 163 -6.93 10.98 -0.84
C MET A 163 -8.44 10.75 -0.62
N ARG A 164 -8.80 9.66 0.08
CA ARG A 164 -10.21 9.36 0.40
C ARG A 164 -10.81 10.29 1.46
N LYS A 165 -9.97 10.85 2.34
CA LYS A 165 -10.39 11.73 3.45
C LYS A 165 -10.32 13.22 3.08
N SER A 166 -9.23 13.62 2.40
CA SER A 166 -8.88 15.02 2.08
C SER A 166 -8.30 15.16 0.67
N PRO A 167 -9.09 14.95 -0.39
CA PRO A 167 -8.58 14.95 -1.76
C PRO A 167 -7.97 16.30 -2.16
N GLU A 168 -8.56 17.42 -1.74
CA GLU A 168 -8.08 18.77 -2.10
C GLU A 168 -6.64 19.02 -1.65
N VAL A 169 -6.28 18.55 -0.45
CA VAL A 169 -4.91 18.73 0.07
C VAL A 169 -3.92 17.90 -0.75
N ILE A 170 -4.24 16.63 -1.02
CA ILE A 170 -3.34 15.70 -1.72
C ILE A 170 -3.16 16.09 -3.21
N ARG A 171 -4.18 16.67 -3.86
CA ARG A 171 -4.04 17.17 -5.24
C ARG A 171 -2.95 18.24 -5.37
N ARG A 172 -2.68 19.01 -4.31
CA ARG A 172 -1.58 20.01 -4.28
C ARG A 172 -0.19 19.38 -4.28
N TRP A 173 -0.09 18.06 -4.09
CA TRP A 173 1.18 17.31 -4.02
C TRP A 173 1.54 16.67 -5.37
N ALA A 174 0.80 17.02 -6.43
CA ALA A 174 0.97 16.43 -7.75
C ALA A 174 2.40 16.58 -8.32
N ASN A 175 3.10 17.66 -7.97
CA ASN A 175 4.46 17.92 -8.46
C ASN A 175 5.46 16.95 -7.84
N GLU A 176 5.43 16.81 -6.51
CA GLU A 176 6.27 15.88 -5.76
C GLU A 176 6.00 14.43 -6.19
N VAL A 177 4.72 14.07 -6.34
CA VAL A 177 4.33 12.73 -6.82
C VAL A 177 4.83 12.50 -8.24
N GLN A 178 4.71 13.50 -9.12
CA GLN A 178 5.18 13.42 -10.52
C GLN A 178 6.70 13.23 -10.61
N GLU A 179 7.48 13.85 -9.73
CA GLU A 179 8.92 13.64 -9.60
C GLU A 179 9.22 12.19 -9.22
N SER A 180 8.50 11.64 -8.24
CA SER A 180 8.69 10.25 -7.79
C SER A 180 8.34 9.19 -8.83
N VAL A 181 7.56 9.51 -9.87
CA VAL A 181 7.35 8.59 -11.01
C VAL A 181 8.66 8.34 -11.77
N SER A 182 9.59 9.28 -11.75
CA SER A 182 10.92 9.14 -12.38
C SER A 182 11.92 8.37 -11.51
N SER A 183 11.51 7.86 -10.34
CA SER A 183 12.38 7.09 -9.45
C SER A 183 12.93 5.82 -10.11
N ASP A 184 14.18 5.49 -9.79
CA ASP A 184 14.81 4.22 -10.20
C ASP A 184 14.23 3.01 -9.46
N ASN A 185 13.59 3.22 -8.31
CA ASN A 185 12.99 2.15 -7.54
C ASN A 185 11.62 1.73 -8.11
N TYR A 186 11.47 0.43 -8.41
CA TYR A 186 10.27 -0.07 -9.06
C TYR A 186 8.98 0.15 -8.27
N MET A 187 9.03 0.03 -6.94
CA MET A 187 7.85 0.22 -6.09
C MET A 187 7.49 1.71 -5.96
N VAL A 188 8.49 2.58 -5.80
CA VAL A 188 8.26 4.04 -5.76
C VAL A 188 7.63 4.51 -7.06
N GLN A 189 8.20 4.14 -8.22
CA GLN A 189 7.65 4.50 -9.52
C GLN A 189 6.21 4.00 -9.70
N TYR A 190 5.91 2.77 -9.28
CA TYR A 190 4.56 2.20 -9.35
C TYR A 190 3.58 2.95 -8.45
N HIS A 191 3.90 3.12 -7.17
CA HIS A 191 3.04 3.83 -6.23
C HIS A 191 2.83 5.29 -6.65
N ALA A 192 3.87 5.96 -7.15
CA ALA A 192 3.80 7.34 -7.62
C ALA A 192 2.86 7.46 -8.83
N LEU A 193 2.97 6.56 -9.81
CA LEU A 193 2.07 6.54 -10.96
C LEU A 193 0.62 6.30 -10.52
N ALA A 194 0.40 5.37 -9.59
CA ALA A 194 -0.93 5.09 -9.05
C ALA A 194 -1.56 6.29 -8.34
N LEU A 195 -0.79 6.98 -7.49
CA LEU A 195 -1.26 8.19 -6.83
C LEU A 195 -1.49 9.33 -7.83
N LEU A 196 -0.59 9.50 -8.81
CA LEU A 196 -0.72 10.54 -9.82
C LEU A 196 -1.98 10.35 -10.68
N TYR A 197 -2.29 9.10 -11.04
CA TYR A 197 -3.55 8.77 -11.69
C TYR A 197 -4.74 9.12 -10.80
N ASN A 198 -4.74 8.73 -9.52
CA ASN A 198 -5.83 9.05 -8.59
C ASN A 198 -6.04 10.56 -8.41
N ILE A 199 -4.96 11.36 -8.39
CA ILE A 199 -5.03 12.83 -8.36
C ILE A 199 -5.77 13.37 -9.60
N ARG A 200 -5.52 12.77 -10.77
CA ARG A 200 -6.02 13.23 -12.07
C ARG A 200 -7.29 12.51 -12.53
N ALA A 201 -7.79 11.52 -11.80
CA ALA A 201 -8.82 10.59 -12.28
C ALA A 201 -10.14 11.29 -12.72
N ASN A 202 -10.42 12.48 -12.19
CA ASN A 202 -11.60 13.28 -12.54
C ASN A 202 -11.37 14.22 -13.74
N ASP A 203 -10.13 14.36 -14.22
CA ASP A 203 -9.76 15.20 -15.37
C ASP A 203 -9.26 14.31 -16.51
N ARG A 204 -10.15 14.03 -17.46
CA ARG A 204 -9.89 13.18 -18.62
C ARG A 204 -8.72 13.67 -19.46
N LEU A 205 -8.56 14.99 -19.65
CA LEU A 205 -7.45 15.54 -20.42
C LEU A 205 -6.12 15.32 -19.69
N ALA A 206 -6.10 15.49 -18.36
CA ALA A 206 -4.92 15.22 -17.57
C ALA A 206 -4.52 13.74 -17.55
N VAL A 207 -5.50 12.83 -17.56
CA VAL A 207 -5.25 11.37 -17.70
C VAL A 207 -4.69 11.05 -19.08
N ASN A 208 -5.29 11.57 -20.16
CA ASN A 208 -4.80 11.32 -21.53
C ASN A 208 -3.36 11.84 -21.71
N LYS A 209 -3.03 13.03 -21.19
CA LYS A 209 -1.65 13.55 -21.17
C LYS A 209 -0.69 12.67 -20.37
N LEU A 210 -1.13 12.11 -19.25
CA LEU A 210 -0.34 11.18 -18.44
C LEU A 210 -0.02 9.92 -19.24
N VAL A 211 -1.03 9.31 -19.87
CA VAL A 211 -0.87 8.10 -20.69
C VAL A 211 0.08 8.37 -21.85
N GLN A 212 -0.14 9.45 -22.61
CA GLN A 212 0.73 9.82 -23.74
C GLN A 212 2.18 10.04 -23.31
N LYS A 213 2.41 10.71 -22.18
CA LYS A 213 3.76 10.96 -21.64
C LYS A 213 4.50 9.66 -21.35
N PHE A 214 3.87 8.72 -20.66
CA PHE A 214 4.52 7.47 -20.22
C PHE A 214 4.41 6.32 -21.22
N SER A 215 3.57 6.45 -22.25
CA SER A 215 3.57 5.54 -23.40
C SER A 215 4.81 5.77 -24.28
N LYS A 216 5.26 7.02 -24.38
CA LYS A 216 6.49 7.39 -25.12
C LYS A 216 7.76 7.20 -24.29
N ASN A 217 7.69 7.45 -22.99
CA ASN A 217 8.82 7.30 -22.07
C ASN A 217 8.69 5.98 -21.30
N ALA A 218 9.50 4.98 -21.66
CA ALA A 218 9.44 3.66 -21.05
C ALA A 218 9.63 3.73 -19.53
N LEU A 219 8.62 3.25 -18.80
CA LEU A 219 8.71 3.00 -17.36
C LEU A 219 9.56 1.75 -17.12
N ARG A 220 10.30 1.74 -16.01
CA ARG A 220 11.22 0.64 -15.66
C ARG A 220 10.54 -0.44 -14.85
N SER A 221 9.59 -0.04 -14.01
CA SER A 221 8.83 -0.90 -13.11
C SER A 221 7.79 -1.72 -13.89
N PRO A 222 7.86 -3.06 -13.88
CA PRO A 222 6.84 -3.89 -14.49
C PRO A 222 5.44 -3.62 -13.90
N TYR A 223 5.34 -3.33 -12.60
CA TYR A 223 4.09 -2.99 -11.94
C TYR A 223 3.51 -1.67 -12.46
N ALA A 224 4.36 -0.67 -12.67
CA ALA A 224 3.95 0.61 -13.24
C ALA A 224 3.50 0.48 -14.69
N VAL A 225 4.20 -0.35 -15.50
CA VAL A 225 3.80 -0.65 -16.88
C VAL A 225 2.45 -1.36 -16.91
N CYS A 226 2.23 -2.40 -16.09
CA CYS A 226 0.92 -3.06 -16.01
C CYS A 226 -0.19 -2.09 -15.61
N TYR A 227 0.07 -1.19 -14.66
CA TYR A 227 -0.90 -0.18 -14.26
C TYR A 227 -1.18 0.83 -15.38
N LEU A 228 -0.14 1.25 -16.11
CA LEU A 228 -0.29 2.12 -17.28
C LEU A 228 -1.10 1.46 -18.40
N ILE A 229 -0.90 0.16 -18.66
CA ILE A 229 -1.71 -0.61 -19.62
C ILE A 229 -3.18 -0.57 -19.23
N ARG A 230 -3.51 -0.73 -17.94
CA ARG A 230 -4.91 -0.66 -17.46
C ARG A 230 -5.52 0.73 -17.69
N ILE A 231 -4.78 1.80 -17.38
CA ILE A 231 -5.24 3.17 -17.63
C ILE A 231 -5.41 3.42 -19.13
N ALA A 232 -4.42 3.05 -19.94
CA ALA A 232 -4.44 3.17 -21.39
C ALA A 232 -5.66 2.45 -22.01
N THR A 233 -5.91 1.21 -21.58
CA THR A 233 -7.06 0.42 -22.03
C THR A 233 -8.38 1.09 -21.70
N ARG A 234 -8.48 1.69 -20.50
CA ARG A 234 -9.66 2.46 -20.11
C ARG A 234 -9.87 3.68 -21.01
N CYS A 235 -8.82 4.45 -21.29
CA CYS A 235 -8.87 5.58 -22.24
C CYS A 235 -9.31 5.12 -23.64
N LEU A 236 -8.78 3.99 -24.14
CA LEU A 236 -9.14 3.44 -25.44
C LEU A 236 -10.62 3.03 -25.56
N VAL A 237 -11.27 2.69 -24.44
CA VAL A 237 -12.69 2.31 -24.40
C VAL A 237 -13.60 3.53 -24.21
N GLU A 238 -13.16 4.50 -23.41
CA GLU A 238 -13.96 5.70 -23.08
C GLU A 238 -13.86 6.81 -24.16
N ASP A 239 -12.77 6.86 -24.94
CA ASP A 239 -12.55 7.82 -26.04
C ASP A 239 -13.22 7.38 -27.34
N ASP A 240 -14.11 8.24 -27.89
CA ASP A 240 -14.74 8.03 -29.21
C ASP A 240 -13.71 8.07 -30.35
N GLN A 241 -12.64 8.85 -30.17
CA GLN A 241 -11.50 8.95 -31.07
C GLN A 241 -10.21 8.68 -30.28
N PRO A 242 -9.91 7.40 -29.98
CA PRO A 242 -8.74 7.06 -29.21
C PRO A 242 -7.46 7.33 -30.01
N ASP A 243 -6.46 7.88 -29.35
CA ASP A 243 -5.14 8.10 -29.94
C ASP A 243 -4.49 6.75 -30.29
N SER A 244 -4.22 6.53 -31.58
CA SER A 244 -3.65 5.27 -32.08
C SER A 244 -2.32 4.93 -31.43
N SER A 245 -1.55 5.93 -30.96
CA SER A 245 -0.28 5.70 -30.28
C SER A 245 -0.43 4.97 -28.94
N VAL A 246 -1.59 5.10 -28.28
CA VAL A 246 -1.91 4.39 -27.04
C VAL A 246 -2.08 2.90 -27.30
N PHE A 247 -2.75 2.54 -28.41
CA PHE A 247 -2.86 1.14 -28.83
C PHE A 247 -1.50 0.56 -29.21
N THR A 248 -0.69 1.30 -29.97
CA THR A 248 0.69 0.88 -30.33
C THR A 248 1.54 0.64 -29.10
N PHE A 249 1.40 1.46 -28.05
CA PHE A 249 2.07 1.21 -26.77
C PHE A 249 1.65 -0.12 -26.15
N VAL A 250 0.34 -0.40 -26.04
CA VAL A 250 -0.15 -1.68 -25.48
C VAL A 250 0.34 -2.87 -26.32
N GLU A 251 0.32 -2.77 -27.65
CA GLU A 251 0.85 -3.81 -28.54
C GLU A 251 2.35 -4.03 -28.33
N SER A 252 3.13 -2.96 -28.20
CA SER A 252 4.58 -3.05 -27.94
C SER A 252 4.90 -3.79 -26.63
N CYS A 253 4.00 -3.72 -25.64
CA CYS A 253 4.15 -4.40 -24.35
C CYS A 253 4.06 -5.94 -24.46
N LEU A 254 3.55 -6.51 -25.56
CA LEU A 254 3.58 -7.95 -25.82
C LEU A 254 4.99 -8.52 -25.98
N ARG A 255 5.98 -7.66 -26.30
CA ARG A 255 7.38 -8.04 -26.44
C ARG A 255 8.21 -7.66 -25.22
N HIS A 256 7.56 -7.28 -24.11
CA HIS A 256 8.25 -6.84 -22.91
C HIS A 256 8.94 -8.02 -22.21
N LYS A 257 10.09 -7.77 -21.58
CA LYS A 257 10.90 -8.79 -20.87
C LYS A 257 10.21 -9.45 -19.66
N SER A 258 9.14 -8.85 -19.15
CA SER A 258 8.41 -9.32 -17.98
C SER A 258 7.12 -10.00 -18.43
N GLU A 259 6.96 -11.26 -18.05
CA GLU A 259 5.76 -12.06 -18.35
C GLU A 259 4.49 -11.41 -17.82
N MET A 260 4.54 -10.77 -16.65
CA MET A 260 3.40 -10.05 -16.08
C MET A 260 2.91 -8.93 -17.00
N VAL A 261 3.84 -8.20 -17.65
CA VAL A 261 3.51 -7.13 -18.60
C VAL A 261 2.95 -7.70 -19.89
N VAL A 262 3.55 -8.78 -20.41
CA VAL A 262 3.08 -9.47 -21.61
C VAL A 262 1.65 -9.99 -21.41
N TYR A 263 1.40 -10.63 -20.27
CA TYR A 263 0.08 -11.14 -19.90
C TYR A 263 -0.95 -10.01 -19.77
N GLU A 264 -0.62 -8.92 -19.07
CA GLU A 264 -1.52 -7.77 -18.91
C GLU A 264 -1.82 -7.11 -20.26
N ALA A 265 -0.84 -6.98 -21.15
CA ALA A 265 -1.00 -6.46 -22.50
C ALA A 265 -1.90 -7.36 -23.36
N ALA A 266 -1.66 -8.68 -23.34
CA ALA A 266 -2.49 -9.64 -24.06
C ALA A 266 -3.96 -9.58 -23.57
N ARG A 267 -4.16 -9.55 -22.24
CA ARG A 267 -5.48 -9.39 -21.62
C ARG A 267 -6.18 -8.10 -22.05
N ALA A 268 -5.44 -6.99 -22.07
CA ALA A 268 -5.96 -5.70 -22.50
C ALA A 268 -6.41 -5.72 -23.96
N ILE A 269 -5.60 -6.29 -24.86
CA ILE A 269 -5.92 -6.34 -26.29
C ILE A 269 -7.19 -7.17 -26.53
N VAL A 270 -7.34 -8.33 -25.90
CA VAL A 270 -8.53 -9.19 -26.10
C VAL A 270 -9.82 -8.60 -25.52
N SER A 271 -9.72 -7.68 -24.56
CA SER A 271 -10.88 -7.03 -23.95
C SER A 271 -11.41 -5.83 -24.76
N LEU A 272 -10.58 -5.24 -25.64
CA LEU A 272 -10.98 -4.09 -26.46
C LEU A 272 -12.12 -4.44 -27.45
N PRO A 273 -13.15 -3.58 -27.57
CA PRO A 273 -14.30 -3.81 -28.47
C PRO A 273 -13.90 -3.93 -29.94
N GLN A 274 -12.91 -3.14 -30.37
CA GLN A 274 -12.45 -3.01 -31.77
C GLN A 274 -11.14 -3.76 -32.03
N THR A 275 -11.08 -5.03 -31.68
CA THR A 275 -9.93 -5.87 -32.02
C THR A 275 -9.93 -6.13 -33.53
N THR A 276 -9.13 -5.32 -34.24
CA THR A 276 -8.85 -5.35 -35.68
C THR A 276 -8.34 -6.73 -36.15
N PRO A 277 -8.51 -7.08 -37.44
CA PRO A 277 -7.97 -8.32 -38.03
C PRO A 277 -6.45 -8.52 -37.90
N LEU A 278 -5.69 -7.47 -37.58
CA LEU A 278 -4.24 -7.52 -37.37
C LEU A 278 -3.82 -8.27 -36.09
N VAL A 279 -4.61 -8.20 -35.02
CA VAL A 279 -4.37 -9.03 -33.82
C VAL A 279 -4.54 -10.52 -34.17
N PHE A 280 -5.47 -10.83 -35.08
CA PHE A 280 -5.59 -12.19 -35.62
C PHE A 280 -4.42 -12.59 -36.51
N GLN A 281 -3.72 -11.66 -37.19
CA GLN A 281 -2.54 -12.02 -37.97
C GLN A 281 -1.36 -12.49 -37.11
N TYR A 282 -1.18 -11.93 -35.91
CA TYR A 282 -0.19 -12.42 -34.94
C TYR A 282 -0.51 -13.84 -34.42
N PHE A 283 -1.80 -14.17 -34.28
CA PHE A 283 -2.24 -15.52 -33.93
C PHE A 283 -2.40 -16.47 -35.15
N ASN A 284 -2.52 -15.94 -36.37
CA ASN A 284 -2.66 -16.69 -37.64
C ASN A 284 -1.33 -17.30 -38.13
N GLY A 285 -0.25 -17.23 -37.34
CA GLY A 285 0.78 -18.27 -37.40
C GLY A 285 0.20 -19.67 -37.09
N TYR A 286 -0.98 -19.73 -36.47
CA TYR A 286 -1.85 -20.89 -36.40
C TYR A 286 -3.08 -20.68 -37.28
N SER A 287 -3.14 -21.42 -38.38
CA SER A 287 -4.28 -21.55 -39.28
C SER A 287 -5.51 -22.10 -38.54
N GLY A 288 -6.32 -21.21 -37.95
CA GLY A 288 -7.57 -21.57 -37.26
C GLY A 288 -8.56 -20.41 -37.14
N PRO A 289 -9.88 -20.68 -37.03
CA PRO A 289 -10.93 -19.67 -37.18
C PRO A 289 -10.93 -18.66 -36.03
N GLY A 290 -10.50 -17.42 -36.33
CA GLY A 290 -10.34 -16.31 -35.36
C GLY A 290 -11.59 -15.92 -34.54
N LYS A 291 -12.80 -16.34 -34.92
CA LYS A 291 -14.00 -16.10 -34.09
C LYS A 291 -14.00 -16.90 -32.78
N THR A 292 -13.27 -18.02 -32.73
CA THR A 292 -13.24 -18.93 -31.57
C THR A 292 -12.32 -18.41 -30.47
N PHE A 293 -11.17 -17.82 -30.84
CA PHE A 293 -10.16 -17.35 -29.88
C PHE A 293 -10.66 -16.23 -28.96
N LYS A 294 -11.41 -15.24 -29.47
CA LYS A 294 -12.03 -14.19 -28.61
C LYS A 294 -13.03 -14.76 -27.62
N LYS A 295 -13.78 -15.79 -28.02
CA LYS A 295 -14.75 -16.45 -27.14
C LYS A 295 -14.02 -17.24 -26.06
N THR A 296 -13.05 -18.07 -26.44
CA THR A 296 -12.23 -18.88 -25.52
C THR A 296 -11.37 -18.03 -24.58
N ALA A 297 -10.77 -16.93 -25.04
CA ALA A 297 -9.99 -16.03 -24.20
C ALA A 297 -10.88 -15.26 -23.19
N ARG A 298 -12.07 -14.82 -23.60
CA ARG A 298 -13.07 -14.22 -22.69
C ARG A 298 -13.63 -15.22 -21.70
N GLU A 299 -13.74 -16.50 -22.09
CA GLU A 299 -14.22 -17.59 -21.24
C GLU A 299 -13.16 -18.00 -20.21
N MET A 300 -11.87 -18.05 -20.60
CA MET A 300 -10.76 -18.26 -19.66
C MET A 300 -10.56 -17.09 -18.69
N LEU A 301 -10.77 -15.84 -19.13
CA LEU A 301 -10.72 -14.65 -18.27
C LEU A 301 -11.89 -14.54 -17.28
N ARG A 302 -12.98 -15.30 -17.49
CA ARG A 302 -14.10 -15.38 -16.53
C ARG A 302 -13.89 -16.44 -15.44
N LEU A 303 -12.90 -17.32 -15.62
CA LEU A 303 -12.59 -18.44 -14.71
C LEU A 303 -11.44 -18.13 -13.74
N THR A 304 -10.87 -16.92 -13.79
CA THR A 304 -9.84 -16.39 -12.88
C THR A 304 -10.30 -15.11 -12.22
#